data_AF-A0A1H2SH09-F1
#
_entry.id   AF-A0A1H2SH09-F1
#
_cell.length_a   1.000
_cell.length_b   1.000
_cell.length_c   1.000
_cell.angle_alpha   90.00
_cell.angle_beta   90.00
_cell.angle_gamma   90.00
#
_symmetry.space_group_name_H-M   'P 1'
#
loop_
_entity.id
_entity.type
_entity.pdbx_description
1 polymer ?
#
loop_
_entity_poly.entity_id
_entity_poly.type
_entity_poly.pdbx_seq_one_letter_code
_entity_poly.pdbx_strand_id
1 'polypeptide(L)'
;MSIQEVAPSFKNPPTFQDLDEVKVYLKDAISKVARALMDIDFMINGTLDVNNIRAEGIEARSIAAEAITTEKIQAGAVTADKITVNELSAISANLGHIIAGLIESVEIYGSYIATRRNAYPRAEMSSDNDLFGAYRDALNFIEIEAEFGGSPAVRFIQNGQIKGNMHMLYGDITLEGLSGVTLRATGGRDILLDAGSGYLSVPSFSKIISDSDQSLGVELDRKATAGTSTSMSGSHNHGIEDGTELLTADGRTVTFRAAPQHSHSQNS
;
A
#
# COMPACT_ATOMS: atom_id res chain seq x y z
N MET A 1 6.16 -54.04 -44.86
CA MET A 1 5.41 -54.53 -46.02
C MET A 1 5.40 -53.43 -47.04
N SER A 2 6.03 -53.63 -48.20
CA SER A 2 6.02 -52.59 -49.24
C SER A 2 4.62 -52.52 -49.86
N ILE A 3 4.20 -51.36 -50.36
CA ILE A 3 2.91 -51.20 -51.07
C ILE A 3 2.75 -52.23 -52.21
N GLN A 4 3.86 -52.73 -52.78
CA GLN A 4 3.85 -53.77 -53.82
C GLN A 4 3.43 -55.16 -53.32
N GLU A 5 3.53 -55.43 -52.02
CA GLU A 5 3.09 -56.71 -51.42
C GLU A 5 1.59 -56.72 -51.12
N VAL A 6 0.96 -55.54 -51.07
CA VAL A 6 -0.47 -55.36 -50.72
C VAL A 6 -1.31 -54.91 -51.92
N ALA A 7 -0.68 -54.38 -52.97
CA ALA A 7 -1.33 -54.04 -54.22
C ALA A 7 -1.77 -55.29 -55.00
N PRO A 8 -2.90 -55.27 -55.71
CA PRO A 8 -3.31 -56.39 -56.54
C PRO A 8 -2.24 -56.75 -57.58
N SER A 9 -1.63 -57.94 -57.46
CA SER A 9 -0.62 -58.36 -58.42
C SER A 9 -1.28 -58.74 -59.75
N PHE A 10 -1.01 -57.96 -60.79
CA PHE A 10 -1.27 -58.35 -62.17
C PHE A 10 -0.07 -59.18 -62.64
N LYS A 11 -0.09 -60.49 -62.37
CA LYS A 11 0.93 -61.39 -62.93
C LYS A 11 0.82 -61.39 -64.45
N ASN A 12 1.91 -61.69 -65.15
CA ASN A 12 1.82 -61.94 -66.59
C ASN A 12 0.75 -63.01 -66.87
N PRO A 13 -0.10 -62.82 -67.88
CA PRO A 13 -1.15 -63.78 -68.19
C PRO A 13 -0.51 -65.15 -68.45
N PRO A 14 -1.00 -66.22 -67.81
CA PRO A 14 -0.51 -67.57 -68.08
C PRO A 14 -0.87 -67.98 -69.51
N THR A 15 -0.24 -69.04 -70.01
CA THR A 15 -0.66 -69.68 -71.26
C THR A 15 -2.07 -70.27 -71.06
N PHE A 16 -3.04 -69.80 -71.81
CA PHE A 16 -4.42 -70.27 -71.73
C PHE A 16 -4.63 -71.49 -72.63
N GLN A 17 -5.23 -72.55 -72.11
CA GLN A 17 -5.57 -73.75 -72.89
C GLN A 17 -6.92 -73.62 -73.60
N ASP A 18 -7.83 -72.81 -73.05
CA ASP A 18 -9.14 -72.55 -73.64
C ASP A 18 -9.67 -71.13 -73.33
N LEU A 19 -10.83 -70.80 -73.91
CA LEU A 19 -11.49 -69.51 -73.72
C LEU A 19 -12.09 -69.34 -72.31
N ASP A 20 -12.33 -70.42 -71.57
CA ASP A 20 -12.91 -70.35 -70.24
C ASP A 20 -11.84 -69.96 -69.21
N GLU A 21 -10.60 -70.42 -69.36
CA GLU A 21 -9.44 -69.95 -68.59
C GLU A 21 -9.19 -68.44 -68.79
N VAL A 22 -9.31 -67.95 -70.03
CA VAL A 22 -9.21 -66.51 -70.36
C VAL A 22 -10.28 -65.72 -69.62
N LYS A 23 -11.54 -66.19 -69.63
CA LYS A 23 -12.65 -65.53 -68.93
C LYS A 23 -12.44 -65.50 -67.42
N VAL A 24 -11.94 -66.58 -66.83
CA VAL A 24 -11.66 -66.66 -65.40
C VAL A 24 -10.56 -65.67 -65.02
N TYR A 25 -9.47 -65.64 -65.77
CA TYR A 25 -8.37 -64.69 -65.55
C TYR A 25 -8.81 -63.23 -65.68
N LEU A 26 -9.57 -62.90 -66.73
CA LEU A 26 -10.10 -61.55 -66.93
C LEU A 26 -11.07 -61.14 -65.81
N LYS A 27 -11.94 -62.06 -65.36
CA LYS A 27 -12.83 -61.80 -64.22
C LYS A 27 -12.05 -61.52 -62.93
N ASP A 28 -11.01 -62.31 -62.64
CA ASP A 28 -10.15 -62.09 -61.47
C ASP A 28 -9.42 -60.74 -61.54
N ALA A 29 -8.84 -60.41 -62.70
CA ALA A 29 -8.16 -59.13 -62.93
C ALA A 29 -9.11 -57.94 -62.76
N ILE A 30 -10.31 -58.00 -63.34
CA ILE A 30 -11.36 -56.97 -63.19
C ILE A 30 -11.78 -56.83 -61.72
N SER A 31 -11.94 -57.95 -61.00
CA SER A 31 -12.32 -57.94 -59.58
C SER A 31 -11.24 -57.28 -58.70
N LYS A 32 -9.96 -57.51 -59.01
CA LYS A 32 -8.82 -56.87 -58.32
C LYS A 32 -8.76 -55.37 -58.56
N VAL A 33 -8.98 -54.92 -59.80
CA VAL A 33 -9.08 -53.50 -60.14
C VAL A 33 -10.25 -52.86 -59.39
N ALA A 34 -11.41 -53.51 -59.37
CA ALA A 34 -12.59 -53.00 -58.67
C ALA A 34 -12.32 -52.80 -57.17
N ARG A 35 -11.61 -53.73 -56.51
CA ARG A 35 -11.21 -53.59 -55.10
C ARG A 35 -10.28 -52.41 -54.88
N ALA A 36 -9.24 -52.26 -55.69
CA ALA A 36 -8.32 -51.13 -55.58
C ALA A 36 -9.00 -49.77 -55.80
N LEU A 37 -9.96 -49.71 -56.72
CA LEU A 37 -10.76 -48.50 -56.94
C LEU A 37 -11.66 -48.18 -55.75
N MET A 38 -12.26 -49.19 -55.10
CA MET A 38 -13.02 -49.00 -53.85
C MET A 38 -12.13 -48.50 -52.71
N ASP A 39 -10.92 -49.04 -52.57
CA ASP A 39 -9.98 -48.59 -51.54
C ASP A 39 -9.55 -47.13 -51.77
N ILE A 40 -9.28 -46.73 -53.02
CA ILE A 40 -8.96 -45.34 -53.39
C ILE A 40 -10.16 -44.41 -53.14
N ASP A 41 -11.36 -44.83 -53.52
CA ASP A 41 -12.59 -44.05 -53.26
C ASP A 41 -12.81 -43.86 -51.76
N PHE A 42 -12.61 -44.91 -50.96
CA PHE A 42 -12.65 -44.81 -49.50
C PHE A 42 -11.56 -43.89 -48.94
N MET A 43 -10.36 -43.86 -49.53
CA MET A 43 -9.28 -42.95 -49.12
C MET A 43 -9.53 -41.48 -49.48
N ILE A 44 -10.22 -41.21 -50.59
CA ILE A 44 -10.47 -39.84 -51.09
C ILE A 44 -11.79 -39.28 -50.58
N ASN A 45 -12.84 -40.11 -50.57
CA ASN A 45 -14.23 -39.71 -50.29
C ASN A 45 -14.79 -40.36 -49.02
N GLY A 46 -14.16 -41.42 -48.50
CA GLY A 46 -14.55 -42.06 -47.26
C GLY A 46 -14.09 -41.26 -46.04
N THR A 47 -14.86 -41.34 -44.96
CA THR A 47 -14.46 -40.80 -43.66
C THR A 47 -13.24 -41.57 -43.17
N LEU A 48 -12.05 -41.06 -43.43
CA LEU A 48 -10.82 -41.59 -42.85
C LEU A 48 -10.96 -41.52 -41.33
N ASP A 49 -10.95 -42.68 -40.65
CA ASP A 49 -10.93 -42.68 -39.19
C ASP A 49 -9.66 -41.94 -38.73
N VAL A 50 -9.86 -40.89 -37.94
CA VAL A 50 -8.79 -40.09 -37.35
C VAL A 50 -7.80 -40.92 -36.54
N ASN A 51 -8.20 -42.09 -36.04
CA ASN A 51 -7.29 -43.04 -35.37
C ASN A 51 -6.19 -43.59 -36.30
N ASN A 52 -6.43 -43.56 -37.61
CA ASN A 52 -5.46 -43.97 -38.64
C ASN A 52 -4.59 -42.81 -39.13
N ILE A 53 -4.79 -41.59 -38.63
CA ILE A 53 -4.02 -40.40 -38.97
C ILE A 53 -3.00 -40.14 -37.85
N ARG A 54 -1.71 -40.13 -38.20
CA ARG A 54 -0.66 -39.69 -37.26
C ARG A 54 -0.83 -38.20 -37.00
N ALA A 55 -0.98 -37.80 -35.74
CA ALA A 55 -1.22 -36.40 -35.34
C ALA A 55 -0.18 -35.42 -35.92
N GLU A 56 1.10 -35.83 -35.98
CA GLU A 56 2.19 -35.02 -36.55
C GLU A 56 2.08 -34.79 -38.07
N GLY A 57 1.21 -35.52 -38.78
CA GLY A 57 0.96 -35.32 -40.21
C GLY A 57 -0.02 -34.19 -40.54
N ILE A 58 -0.70 -33.61 -39.54
CA ILE A 58 -1.65 -32.53 -39.73
C ILE A 58 -0.94 -31.18 -39.54
N GLU A 59 -0.53 -30.57 -40.66
CA GLU A 59 0.01 -29.22 -40.70
C GLU A 59 -1.12 -28.17 -40.81
N ALA A 60 -0.86 -26.93 -40.39
CA ALA A 60 -1.85 -25.85 -40.42
C ALA A 60 -2.44 -25.61 -41.84
N ARG A 61 -1.64 -25.76 -42.90
CA ARG A 61 -2.11 -25.63 -44.29
C ARG A 61 -3.14 -26.69 -44.71
N SER A 62 -3.21 -27.82 -43.99
CA SER A 62 -4.17 -28.89 -44.25
C SER A 62 -5.55 -28.59 -43.64
N ILE A 63 -5.67 -27.53 -42.83
CA ILE A 63 -6.91 -27.12 -42.17
C ILE A 63 -7.54 -26.00 -43.00
N ALA A 64 -8.64 -26.31 -43.72
CA ALA A 64 -9.41 -25.30 -44.42
C ALA A 64 -10.04 -24.30 -43.44
N ALA A 65 -10.32 -23.08 -43.91
CA ALA A 65 -11.08 -22.12 -43.13
C ALA A 65 -12.41 -22.73 -42.66
N GLU A 66 -12.79 -22.47 -41.41
CA GLU A 66 -14.00 -23.01 -40.76
C GLU A 66 -14.06 -24.54 -40.63
N ALA A 67 -13.00 -25.28 -40.97
CA ALA A 67 -12.97 -26.74 -40.81
C ALA A 67 -13.11 -27.19 -39.35
N ILE A 68 -12.66 -26.35 -38.40
CA ILE A 68 -12.80 -26.57 -36.96
C ILE A 68 -13.73 -25.51 -36.40
N THR A 69 -15.01 -25.84 -36.30
CA THR A 69 -16.03 -25.03 -35.60
C THR A 69 -16.16 -25.49 -34.15
N THR A 70 -16.87 -24.73 -33.32
CA THR A 70 -17.14 -25.07 -31.92
C THR A 70 -17.87 -26.42 -31.77
N GLU A 71 -18.76 -26.78 -32.69
CA GLU A 71 -19.48 -28.06 -32.70
C GLU A 71 -18.56 -29.27 -32.91
N LYS A 72 -17.41 -29.07 -33.56
CA LYS A 72 -16.39 -30.11 -33.80
C LYS A 72 -15.45 -30.29 -32.60
N ILE A 73 -15.46 -29.36 -31.65
CA ILE A 73 -14.59 -29.38 -30.47
C ILE A 73 -15.33 -30.13 -29.37
N GLN A 74 -14.84 -31.33 -29.02
CA GLN A 74 -15.39 -32.07 -27.89
C GLN A 74 -15.25 -31.28 -26.58
N ALA A 75 -16.21 -31.43 -25.67
CA ALA A 75 -16.14 -30.81 -24.36
C ALA A 75 -14.83 -31.20 -23.64
N GLY A 76 -14.11 -30.22 -23.11
CA GLY A 76 -12.80 -30.44 -22.47
C GLY A 76 -11.65 -30.71 -23.45
N ALA A 77 -11.87 -30.65 -24.77
CA ALA A 77 -10.78 -30.73 -25.75
C ALA A 77 -9.81 -29.53 -25.58
N VAL A 78 -10.34 -28.35 -25.27
CA VAL A 78 -9.59 -27.13 -24.95
C VAL A 78 -9.85 -26.78 -23.48
N THR A 79 -8.82 -26.86 -22.65
CA THR A 79 -8.84 -26.49 -21.21
C THR A 79 -7.68 -25.55 -20.92
N ALA A 80 -7.73 -24.85 -19.78
CA ALA A 80 -6.65 -23.95 -19.36
C ALA A 80 -5.28 -24.67 -19.33
N ASP A 81 -5.25 -25.91 -18.85
CA ASP A 81 -4.01 -26.73 -18.79
C ASP A 81 -3.39 -27.03 -20.16
N LYS A 82 -4.17 -26.91 -21.24
CA LYS A 82 -3.73 -27.16 -22.62
C LYS A 82 -3.34 -25.89 -23.36
N ILE A 83 -3.54 -24.72 -22.75
CA ILE A 83 -3.26 -23.43 -23.37
C ILE A 83 -2.04 -22.82 -22.69
N THR A 84 -0.98 -22.60 -23.48
CA THR A 84 0.14 -21.73 -23.08
C THR A 84 -0.06 -20.38 -23.75
N VAL A 85 -0.17 -19.31 -22.96
CA VAL A 85 -0.29 -17.93 -23.45
C VAL A 85 0.98 -17.18 -23.12
N ASN A 86 1.70 -16.72 -24.15
CA ASN A 86 2.88 -15.87 -23.95
C ASN A 86 2.49 -14.39 -23.76
N GLU A 87 1.48 -13.94 -24.50
CA GLU A 87 0.96 -12.58 -24.44
C GLU A 87 -0.55 -12.61 -24.68
N LEU A 88 -1.30 -11.85 -23.88
CA LEU A 88 -2.74 -11.66 -24.05
C LEU A 88 -3.02 -10.19 -24.35
N SER A 89 -3.15 -9.85 -25.64
CA SER A 89 -3.61 -8.52 -26.07
C SER A 89 -5.13 -8.51 -26.20
N ALA A 90 -5.83 -8.17 -25.12
CA ALA A 90 -7.29 -8.08 -25.08
C ALA A 90 -7.74 -6.65 -24.71
N ILE A 91 -8.81 -6.17 -25.33
CA ILE A 91 -9.47 -4.90 -24.93
C ILE A 91 -10.09 -5.04 -23.53
N SER A 92 -10.62 -6.22 -23.23
CA SER A 92 -11.19 -6.57 -21.93
C SER A 92 -11.01 -8.07 -21.68
N ALA A 93 -10.69 -8.43 -20.44
CA ALA A 93 -10.61 -9.80 -19.98
C ALA A 93 -11.13 -9.89 -18.54
N ASN A 94 -11.99 -10.88 -18.27
CA ASN A 94 -12.32 -11.26 -16.89
C ASN A 94 -11.28 -12.28 -16.43
N LEU A 95 -10.22 -11.77 -15.81
CA LEU A 95 -9.14 -12.57 -15.25
C LEU A 95 -9.53 -12.88 -13.81
N GLY A 96 -9.77 -14.16 -13.49
CA GLY A 96 -10.13 -14.60 -12.14
C GLY A 96 -9.00 -14.41 -11.14
N HIS A 97 -8.49 -15.51 -10.57
CA HIS A 97 -7.30 -15.42 -9.72
C HIS A 97 -6.04 -15.28 -10.58
N ILE A 98 -5.28 -14.21 -10.36
CA ILE A 98 -4.04 -13.92 -11.07
C ILE A 98 -2.85 -14.12 -10.13
N ILE A 99 -1.87 -14.92 -10.54
CA ILE A 99 -0.54 -14.94 -9.94
C ILE A 99 0.36 -14.13 -10.86
N ALA A 100 0.53 -12.85 -10.56
CA ALA A 100 1.36 -11.94 -11.34
C ALA A 100 2.69 -11.67 -10.63
N GLY A 101 3.72 -11.38 -11.42
CA GLY A 101 4.95 -10.75 -10.93
C GLY A 101 4.76 -9.23 -10.86
N LEU A 102 5.13 -8.55 -11.94
CA LEU A 102 4.96 -7.11 -12.12
C LEU A 102 3.59 -6.78 -12.72
N ILE A 103 2.92 -5.77 -12.18
CA ILE A 103 1.67 -5.19 -12.69
C ILE A 103 1.93 -3.69 -12.88
N GLU A 104 1.82 -3.18 -14.11
CA GLU A 104 2.08 -1.78 -14.46
C GLU A 104 0.90 -1.17 -15.23
N SER A 105 0.74 0.16 -15.15
CA SER A 105 -0.25 0.93 -15.93
C SER A 105 -1.72 0.54 -15.72
N VAL A 106 -2.09 0.11 -14.50
CA VAL A 106 -3.48 -0.27 -14.16
C VAL A 106 -4.16 0.75 -13.26
N GLU A 107 -5.44 1.00 -13.50
CA GLU A 107 -6.34 1.64 -12.55
C GLU A 107 -7.11 0.55 -11.80
N ILE A 108 -7.15 0.63 -10.48
CA ILE A 108 -7.79 -0.36 -9.62
C ILE A 108 -8.83 0.35 -8.76
N TYR A 109 -10.11 -0.02 -8.93
CA TYR A 109 -11.23 0.56 -8.18
C TYR A 109 -11.84 -0.48 -7.24
N GLY A 110 -12.26 -0.05 -6.04
CA GLY A 110 -13.02 -0.87 -5.09
C GLY A 110 -12.33 -2.17 -4.65
N SER A 111 -11.00 -2.20 -4.66
CA SER A 111 -10.23 -3.42 -4.39
C SER A 111 -9.56 -3.38 -3.04
N TYR A 112 -9.55 -4.54 -2.37
CA TYR A 112 -8.68 -4.78 -1.23
C TYR A 112 -7.27 -5.15 -1.70
N ILE A 113 -6.28 -4.34 -1.34
CA ILE A 113 -4.87 -4.57 -1.68
C ILE A 113 -4.10 -4.77 -0.39
N ALA A 114 -3.40 -5.89 -0.23
CA ALA A 114 -2.61 -6.15 0.96
C ALA A 114 -1.25 -6.77 0.62
N THR A 115 -0.22 -6.39 1.38
CA THR A 115 1.14 -6.93 1.21
C THR A 115 1.26 -8.39 1.67
N ARG A 116 0.29 -8.88 2.47
CA ARG A 116 0.27 -10.24 2.98
C ARG A 116 -1.15 -10.70 3.29
N ARG A 117 -1.50 -11.91 2.84
CA ARG A 117 -2.81 -12.53 3.11
C ARG A 117 -2.82 -13.20 4.49
N ASN A 118 -3.83 -12.91 5.30
CA ASN A 118 -4.16 -13.60 6.57
C ASN A 118 -3.01 -13.72 7.57
N ALA A 119 -2.04 -12.81 7.54
CA ALA A 119 -0.91 -12.83 8.44
C ALA A 119 -0.38 -11.41 8.67
N TYR A 120 0.39 -11.26 9.76
CA TYR A 120 1.01 -10.00 10.15
C TYR A 120 2.54 -10.13 10.18
N PRO A 121 3.29 -9.02 10.01
CA PRO A 121 2.80 -7.67 9.71
C PRO A 121 2.26 -7.55 8.28
N ARG A 122 1.38 -6.58 8.05
CA ARG A 122 0.86 -6.26 6.71
C ARG A 122 0.53 -4.77 6.60
N ALA A 123 0.62 -4.26 5.39
CA ALA A 123 -0.02 -3.01 4.99
C ALA A 123 -1.17 -3.32 4.04
N GLU A 124 -2.26 -2.58 4.13
CA GLU A 124 -3.41 -2.74 3.25
C GLU A 124 -4.06 -1.42 2.85
N MET A 125 -4.76 -1.47 1.72
CA MET A 125 -5.72 -0.48 1.25
C MET A 125 -7.09 -1.17 1.15
N SER A 126 -8.12 -0.54 1.72
CA SER A 126 -9.49 -1.03 1.66
C SER A 126 -10.44 0.08 1.19
N SER A 127 -11.57 -0.32 0.58
CA SER A 127 -12.66 0.58 0.20
C SER A 127 -13.74 0.71 1.27
N ASP A 128 -13.67 -0.07 2.33
CA ASP A 128 -14.79 -0.22 3.27
C ASP A 128 -14.57 0.62 4.54
N ASN A 129 -13.65 0.20 5.42
CA ASN A 129 -13.39 0.84 6.72
C ASN A 129 -12.05 1.59 6.77
N ASP A 130 -10.96 0.89 6.48
CA ASP A 130 -9.60 1.43 6.59
C ASP A 130 -9.10 1.78 5.20
N LEU A 131 -9.09 3.07 4.84
CA LEU A 131 -8.59 3.51 3.54
C LEU A 131 -7.14 3.02 3.34
N PHE A 132 -6.35 3.14 4.41
CA PHE A 132 -4.99 2.63 4.50
C PHE A 132 -4.69 2.18 5.93
N GLY A 133 -4.09 1.01 6.11
CA GLY A 133 -3.70 0.52 7.42
C GLY A 133 -2.36 -0.20 7.44
N ALA A 134 -1.62 -0.06 8.53
CA ALA A 134 -0.38 -0.76 8.81
C ALA A 134 -0.50 -1.51 10.14
N TYR A 135 -0.48 -2.84 10.08
CA TYR A 135 -0.78 -3.72 11.21
C TYR A 135 0.47 -4.50 11.60
N ARG A 136 0.90 -4.32 12.86
CA ARG A 136 1.88 -5.22 13.48
C ARG A 136 1.22 -6.52 13.90
N ASP A 137 0.02 -6.40 14.44
CA ASP A 137 -0.89 -7.47 14.84
C ASP A 137 -2.31 -6.90 14.98
N ALA A 138 -3.28 -7.74 15.37
CA ALA A 138 -4.70 -7.35 15.43
C ALA A 138 -5.03 -6.26 16.46
N LEU A 139 -4.13 -5.99 17.42
CA LEU A 139 -4.34 -5.03 18.51
C LEU A 139 -3.40 -3.84 18.44
N ASN A 140 -2.44 -3.83 17.50
CA ASN A 140 -1.39 -2.82 17.39
C ASN A 140 -1.23 -2.42 15.93
N PHE A 141 -1.81 -1.27 15.56
CA PHE A 141 -1.85 -0.78 14.19
C PHE A 141 -2.04 0.73 14.13
N ILE A 142 -1.78 1.27 12.95
CA ILE A 142 -2.13 2.64 12.58
C ILE A 142 -2.99 2.54 11.32
N GLU A 143 -4.09 3.28 11.28
CA GLU A 143 -5.00 3.28 10.14
C GLU A 143 -5.47 4.69 9.81
N ILE A 144 -5.93 4.85 8.57
CA ILE A 144 -6.69 5.99 8.08
C ILE A 144 -8.14 5.55 7.96
N GLU A 145 -8.98 6.07 8.84
CA GLU A 145 -10.43 5.87 8.80
C GLU A 145 -11.05 7.00 7.96
N ALA A 146 -12.00 6.64 7.09
CA ALA A 146 -12.69 7.62 6.23
C ALA A 146 -13.67 8.50 7.01
N GLU A 147 -14.24 7.97 8.10
CA GLU A 147 -15.39 8.54 8.78
C GLU A 147 -15.16 8.62 10.29
N PHE A 148 -14.45 9.66 10.71
CA PHE A 148 -14.29 10.06 12.11
C PHE A 148 -15.08 11.35 12.38
N GLY A 149 -16.35 11.18 12.79
CA GLY A 149 -17.24 12.29 13.14
C GLY A 149 -17.55 13.26 12.00
N GLY A 150 -17.51 12.80 10.75
CA GLY A 150 -17.70 13.60 9.53
C GLY A 150 -16.39 14.03 8.85
N SER A 151 -15.24 13.55 9.32
CA SER A 151 -13.92 13.85 8.74
C SER A 151 -13.01 12.62 8.75
N PRO A 152 -12.06 12.46 7.82
CA PRO A 152 -11.06 11.41 7.91
C PRO A 152 -10.14 11.61 9.13
N ALA A 153 -9.62 10.51 9.68
CA ALA A 153 -8.64 10.56 10.76
C ALA A 153 -7.55 9.51 10.61
N VAL A 154 -6.35 9.85 11.09
CA VAL A 154 -5.28 8.87 11.35
C VAL A 154 -5.42 8.41 12.80
N ARG A 155 -5.53 7.11 13.04
CA ARG A 155 -5.71 6.54 14.37
C ARG A 155 -4.50 5.73 14.79
N PHE A 156 -4.07 5.90 16.04
CA PHE A 156 -2.98 5.13 16.65
C PHE A 156 -3.56 4.15 17.67
N ILE A 157 -3.48 2.86 17.39
CA ILE A 157 -4.05 1.80 18.24
C ILE A 157 -2.93 0.96 18.84
N GLN A 158 -3.00 0.74 20.15
CA GLN A 158 -2.11 -0.17 20.87
C GLN A 158 -2.88 -0.96 21.92
N ASN A 159 -2.64 -2.27 21.99
CA ASN A 159 -3.38 -3.20 22.84
C ASN A 159 -4.92 -3.09 22.66
N GLY A 160 -5.37 -2.83 21.42
CA GLY A 160 -6.79 -2.70 21.07
C GLY A 160 -7.44 -1.43 21.61
N GLN A 161 -6.65 -0.47 22.11
CA GLN A 161 -7.14 0.81 22.62
C GLN A 161 -6.58 1.94 21.77
N ILE A 162 -7.41 2.95 21.49
CA ILE A 162 -6.96 4.16 20.83
C ILE A 162 -6.02 4.90 21.79
N LYS A 163 -4.80 5.19 21.33
CA LYS A 163 -3.81 5.98 22.06
C LYS A 163 -3.83 7.43 21.65
N GLY A 164 -4.26 7.71 20.44
CA GLY A 164 -4.48 9.04 19.92
C GLY A 164 -5.00 9.01 18.49
N ASN A 165 -5.31 10.19 17.99
CA ASN A 165 -5.79 10.40 16.62
C ASN A 165 -5.30 11.76 16.09
N MET A 166 -5.27 11.88 14.76
CA MET A 166 -5.07 13.14 14.04
C MET A 166 -6.27 13.34 13.13
N HIS A 167 -7.00 14.43 13.30
CA HIS A 167 -8.29 14.61 12.64
C HIS A 167 -8.63 16.09 12.45
N MET A 168 -9.73 16.36 11.73
CA MET A 168 -10.21 17.72 11.43
C MET A 168 -11.66 17.98 11.89
N LEU A 169 -12.14 17.21 12.87
CA LEU A 169 -13.52 17.23 13.35
C LEU A 169 -14.03 18.63 13.71
N TYR A 170 -13.15 19.48 14.24
CA TYR A 170 -13.49 20.81 14.73
C TYR A 170 -13.13 21.94 13.75
N GLY A 171 -12.71 21.60 12.52
CA GLY A 171 -12.34 22.54 11.46
C GLY A 171 -10.86 22.94 11.45
N ASP A 172 -10.09 22.57 12.47
CA ASP A 172 -8.64 22.66 12.55
C ASP A 172 -7.99 21.27 12.58
N ILE A 173 -6.69 21.19 12.32
CA ILE A 173 -5.95 19.92 12.49
C ILE A 173 -5.71 19.73 13.99
N THR A 174 -6.33 18.71 14.57
CA THR A 174 -6.17 18.34 15.97
C THR A 174 -5.29 17.11 16.09
N LEU A 175 -4.29 17.17 16.99
CA LEU A 175 -3.56 16.01 17.50
C LEU A 175 -4.07 15.70 18.90
N GLU A 176 -4.79 14.59 19.05
CA GLU A 176 -5.34 14.16 20.33
C GLU A 176 -4.62 12.90 20.83
N GLY A 177 -4.20 12.91 22.08
CA GLY A 177 -3.61 11.74 22.75
C GLY A 177 -4.44 11.35 23.97
N LEU A 178 -5.19 10.26 23.87
CA LEU A 178 -5.94 9.66 24.99
C LEU A 178 -5.01 9.13 26.10
N SER A 179 -3.73 8.93 25.80
CA SER A 179 -2.67 8.60 26.78
C SER A 179 -1.62 9.71 26.90
N GLY A 180 -1.97 10.94 26.51
CA GLY A 180 -1.07 12.07 26.38
C GLY A 180 -0.40 12.17 25.02
N VAL A 181 0.15 13.35 24.71
CA VAL A 181 0.93 13.63 23.50
C VAL A 181 2.32 14.09 23.95
N THR A 182 3.36 13.42 23.45
CA THR A 182 4.75 13.83 23.69
C THR A 182 5.34 14.39 22.41
N LEU A 183 5.78 15.65 22.46
CA LEU A 183 6.63 16.24 21.43
C LEU A 183 8.08 16.16 21.94
N ARG A 184 8.93 15.41 21.25
CA ARG A 184 10.32 15.19 21.67
C ARG A 184 11.27 15.31 20.50
N ALA A 185 12.21 16.24 20.60
CA ALA A 185 13.38 16.29 19.74
C ALA A 185 14.54 15.51 20.40
N THR A 186 15.31 14.77 19.60
CA THR A 186 16.50 14.03 20.07
C THR A 186 17.73 14.52 19.32
N GLY A 187 18.92 14.23 19.83
CA GLY A 187 20.18 14.67 19.22
C GLY A 187 20.49 16.17 19.40
N GLY A 188 20.02 16.78 20.50
CA GLY A 188 20.32 18.17 20.83
C GLY A 188 19.66 19.19 19.89
N ARG A 189 18.45 18.89 19.43
CA ARG A 189 17.65 19.75 18.55
C ARG A 189 16.50 20.37 19.33
N ASP A 190 16.02 21.52 18.85
CA ASP A 190 14.94 22.27 19.47
C ASP A 190 13.56 21.81 18.98
N ILE A 191 12.53 22.07 19.78
CA ILE A 191 11.12 22.03 19.38
C ILE A 191 10.68 23.50 19.21
N LEU A 192 10.38 23.91 17.98
CA LEU A 192 9.86 25.25 17.69
C LEU A 192 8.33 25.20 17.65
N LEU A 193 7.67 25.98 18.51
CA LEU A 193 6.23 26.24 18.46
C LEU A 193 6.01 27.69 18.01
N ASP A 194 5.66 27.88 16.74
CA ASP A 194 5.47 29.19 16.14
C ASP A 194 4.00 29.39 15.75
N ALA A 195 3.36 30.39 16.36
CA ALA A 195 1.97 30.75 16.09
C ALA A 195 1.84 31.89 15.06
N GLY A 196 2.95 32.38 14.49
CA GLY A 196 2.98 33.52 13.58
C GLY A 196 2.42 34.77 14.24
N SER A 197 1.36 35.35 13.66
CA SER A 197 0.63 36.48 14.25
C SER A 197 -0.40 36.07 15.31
N GLY A 198 -0.57 34.77 15.55
CA GLY A 198 -1.47 34.22 16.56
C GLY A 198 -0.79 34.07 17.92
N TYR A 199 -1.38 33.21 18.76
CA TYR A 199 -0.88 32.96 20.12
C TYR A 199 -0.68 31.47 20.36
N LEU A 200 0.38 31.13 21.10
CA LEU A 200 0.48 29.83 21.75
C LEU A 200 -0.38 29.85 23.02
N SER A 201 -1.56 29.24 22.95
CA SER A 201 -2.45 29.15 24.10
C SER A 201 -1.99 28.05 25.05
N VAL A 202 -1.82 28.40 26.32
CA VAL A 202 -1.58 27.45 27.40
C VAL A 202 -2.64 27.65 28.49
N PRO A 203 -3.16 26.58 29.13
CA PRO A 203 -4.20 26.73 30.15
C PRO A 203 -3.79 27.62 31.34
N SER A 204 -2.49 27.62 31.67
CA SER A 204 -1.87 28.49 32.68
C SER A 204 -0.35 28.41 32.53
N PHE A 205 0.38 29.48 32.85
CA PHE A 205 1.85 29.42 32.92
C PHE A 205 2.35 28.44 34.00
N SER A 206 1.53 28.11 35.01
CA SER A 206 1.85 27.06 35.98
C SER A 206 1.72 25.63 35.42
N LYS A 207 1.19 25.47 34.19
CA LYS A 207 1.16 24.20 33.45
C LYS A 207 2.35 24.01 32.50
N ILE A 208 3.23 24.99 32.42
CA ILE A 208 4.55 24.84 31.80
C ILE A 208 5.52 24.48 32.92
N ILE A 209 6.07 23.27 32.87
CA ILE A 209 6.97 22.75 33.88
C ILE A 209 8.31 22.39 33.26
N SER A 210 9.36 22.53 34.05
CA SER A 210 10.67 21.97 33.76
C SER A 210 10.75 20.50 34.18
N ASP A 211 11.79 19.79 33.73
CA ASP A 211 12.08 18.40 34.12
C ASP A 211 12.36 18.23 35.63
N SER A 212 12.59 19.33 36.36
CA SER A 212 12.73 19.35 37.81
C SER A 212 11.43 19.69 38.56
N ASP A 213 10.28 19.53 37.91
CA ASP A 213 8.93 19.81 38.43
C ASP A 213 8.68 21.27 38.87
N GLN A 214 9.57 22.19 38.49
CA GLN A 214 9.38 23.62 38.75
C GLN A 214 8.54 24.23 37.62
N SER A 215 7.41 24.87 37.97
CA SER A 215 6.55 25.53 37.01
C SER A 215 7.02 26.96 36.69
N LEU A 216 6.80 27.39 35.44
CA LEU A 216 7.10 28.75 35.01
C LEU A 216 6.31 29.78 35.82
N GLY A 217 5.04 29.50 36.13
CA GLY A 217 4.22 30.37 36.98
C GLY A 217 4.87 30.65 38.34
N VAL A 218 5.35 29.60 39.04
CA VAL A 218 6.02 29.76 40.34
C VAL A 218 7.31 30.57 40.23
N GLU A 219 8.10 30.35 39.18
CA GLU A 219 9.34 31.12 39.00
C GLU A 219 9.06 32.59 38.67
N LEU A 220 8.02 32.89 37.89
CA LEU A 220 7.57 34.25 37.63
C LEU A 220 7.08 34.95 38.91
N ASP A 221 6.28 34.26 39.73
CA ASP A 221 5.80 34.79 41.02
C ASP A 221 6.96 35.04 41.99
N ARG A 222 7.91 34.11 42.07
CA ARG A 222 9.13 34.27 42.87
C ARG A 222 9.95 35.46 42.39
N LYS A 223 10.02 35.68 41.08
CA LYS A 223 10.74 36.83 40.51
C LYS A 223 10.04 38.15 40.83
N ALA A 224 8.70 38.19 40.72
CA ALA A 224 7.92 39.37 41.06
C ALA A 224 8.07 39.73 42.55
N THR A 225 8.10 38.72 43.43
CA THR A 225 8.24 38.91 44.88
C THR A 225 9.68 39.14 45.35
N ALA A 226 10.68 38.66 44.61
CA ALA A 226 12.10 38.92 44.91
C ALA A 226 12.49 40.40 44.74
N GLY A 227 11.70 41.18 43.98
CA GLY A 227 11.84 42.63 43.88
C GLY A 227 11.11 43.41 44.99
N THR A 228 10.28 42.73 45.79
CA THR A 228 9.54 43.37 46.88
C THR A 228 10.50 43.64 48.04
N SER A 229 10.62 44.91 48.45
CA SER A 229 11.51 45.30 49.55
C SER A 229 11.22 44.47 50.80
N THR A 230 12.20 43.68 51.23
CA THR A 230 12.07 42.80 52.39
C THR A 230 12.27 43.54 53.73
N SER A 231 12.57 44.85 53.71
CA SER A 231 12.74 45.64 54.93
C SER A 231 12.76 47.16 54.68
N MET A 232 12.41 47.93 55.72
CA MET A 232 12.74 49.35 55.81
C MET A 232 14.26 49.51 55.73
N SER A 233 14.79 50.34 54.83
CA SER A 233 16.19 50.71 54.92
C SER A 233 16.36 51.58 56.17
N GLY A 234 17.38 51.31 56.98
CA GLY A 234 17.66 52.09 58.19
C GLY A 234 17.90 53.57 57.86
N SER A 235 17.98 54.42 58.90
CA SER A 235 18.48 55.78 58.64
C SER A 235 19.89 55.66 58.07
N HIS A 236 20.16 56.44 57.03
CA HIS A 236 21.50 56.53 56.48
C HIS A 236 21.95 57.97 56.66
N ASN A 237 23.21 58.10 57.05
CA ASN A 237 23.80 59.39 57.40
C ASN A 237 25.08 59.66 56.60
N HIS A 238 25.35 58.84 55.56
CA HIS A 238 26.57 58.88 54.75
C HIS A 238 27.86 58.94 55.58
N GLY A 239 27.85 58.40 56.81
CA GLY A 239 28.99 58.43 57.73
C GLY A 239 29.14 59.70 58.59
N ILE A 240 28.16 60.62 58.57
CA ILE A 240 28.15 61.84 59.40
C ILE A 240 27.12 61.67 60.53
N GLU A 241 27.50 61.81 61.79
CA GLU A 241 26.55 61.65 62.91
C GLU A 241 25.45 62.73 62.89
N ASP A 242 24.21 62.34 63.22
CA ASP A 242 23.08 63.28 63.31
C ASP A 242 23.38 64.35 64.37
N GLY A 243 23.19 65.62 64.03
CA GLY A 243 23.55 66.74 64.90
C GLY A 243 24.98 67.28 64.70
N THR A 244 25.81 66.69 63.84
CA THR A 244 27.14 67.24 63.52
C THR A 244 27.03 68.66 62.96
N GLU A 245 27.78 69.62 63.53
CA GLU A 245 27.87 70.98 62.98
C GLU A 245 28.91 71.05 61.86
N LEU A 246 28.46 71.38 60.65
CA LEU A 246 29.30 71.55 59.47
C LEU A 246 29.54 73.03 59.21
N LEU A 247 30.79 73.40 58.90
CA LEU A 247 31.16 74.77 58.58
C LEU A 247 30.82 75.08 57.11
N THR A 248 30.09 76.16 56.87
CA THR A 248 29.81 76.67 55.52
C THR A 248 30.97 77.51 55.01
N ALA A 249 31.07 77.69 53.68
CA ALA A 249 32.19 78.39 53.05
C ALA A 249 32.33 79.87 53.47
N ASP A 250 31.25 80.48 53.99
CA ASP A 250 31.19 81.82 54.55
C ASP A 250 31.43 81.88 56.07
N GLY A 251 31.86 80.76 56.68
CA GLY A 251 32.28 80.68 58.09
C GLY A 251 31.15 80.55 59.11
N ARG A 252 29.92 80.23 58.67
CA ARG A 252 28.78 79.91 59.56
C ARG A 252 28.69 78.40 59.80
N THR A 253 27.86 77.95 60.73
CA THR A 253 27.61 76.52 60.95
C THR A 253 26.20 76.12 60.50
N VAL A 254 26.08 74.89 59.99
CA VAL A 254 24.81 74.21 59.73
C VAL A 254 24.80 72.85 60.40
N THR A 255 23.71 72.50 61.08
CA THR A 255 23.57 71.19 61.71
C THR A 255 23.16 70.16 60.67
N PHE A 256 23.99 69.14 60.47
CA PHE A 256 23.63 67.98 59.66
C PHE A 256 22.45 67.24 60.32
N ARG A 257 21.42 66.95 59.54
CA ARG A 257 20.35 66.05 59.96
C ARG A 257 20.34 64.81 59.08
N ALA A 258 20.53 63.63 59.69
CA ALA A 258 20.44 62.37 58.98
C ALA A 258 19.05 62.21 58.36
N ALA A 259 18.98 61.59 57.19
CA ALA A 259 17.69 61.31 56.57
C ALA A 259 16.89 60.37 57.49
N PRO A 260 15.61 60.67 57.79
CA PRO A 260 14.75 59.76 58.53
C PRO A 260 14.70 58.37 57.87
N GLN A 261 14.32 57.36 58.65
CA GLN A 261 13.98 56.06 58.07
C GLN A 261 12.97 56.26 56.93
N HIS A 262 13.29 55.72 55.77
CA HIS A 262 12.41 55.79 54.62
C HIS A 262 12.33 54.41 53.97
N SER A 263 11.21 54.16 53.32
CA SER A 263 11.00 52.97 52.51
C SER A 263 11.19 53.33 51.04
N HIS A 264 11.71 52.38 50.27
CA HIS A 264 11.59 52.40 48.83
C HIS A 264 10.47 51.45 48.45
N SER A 265 9.36 52.00 47.96
CA SER A 265 8.34 51.24 47.24
C SER A 265 8.67 51.32 45.77
N GLN A 266 9.24 50.25 45.21
CA GLN A 266 9.24 50.10 43.76
C GLN A 266 7.98 49.32 43.43
N ASN A 267 7.04 50.01 42.78
CA ASN A 267 5.79 49.39 42.36
C ASN A 267 6.10 48.38 41.26
N SER A 268 5.71 47.13 41.51
CA SER A 268 5.56 46.07 40.51
C SER A 268 4.59 46.49 39.42
#